data_AF-A0A2L0GHT7-F1
#
_entry.id   AF-A0A2L0GHT7-F1
#
_cell.length_a   1.000
_cell.length_b   1.000
_cell.length_c   1.000
_cell.angle_alpha   90.00
_cell.angle_beta   90.00
_cell.angle_gamma   90.00
#
_symmetry.space_group_name_H-M   'P 1'
#
loop_
_entity.id
_entity.type
_entity.pdbx_description
1 polymer ?
#
loop_
_entity_poly.entity_id
_entity_poly.type
_entity_poly.pdbx_seq_one_letter_code
_entity_poly.pdbx_strand_id
1 'polypeptide(L)'
;MCISGSHRFIWQGIQGAMPTLILAAALLLQAVSAQPSAEAPVISQENRALLRCAAAFALVSAGQARGEADASRWPTLGLRGREFFVRALAQLMDATQLDRDGIAALAEAEARALSANGDVGKIMPSCLLMLEASGV
;
A
#
# COMPACT_ATOMS: atom_id res chain seq x y z
N MET A 1 -21.82 28.95 -2.88
CA MET A 1 -21.41 30.36 -2.84
C MET A 1 -20.62 30.58 -1.56
N CYS A 2 -19.28 30.63 -1.58
CA CYS A 2 -18.42 31.80 -1.88
C CYS A 2 -17.65 32.12 -0.57
N ILE A 3 -16.36 32.45 -0.47
CA ILE A 3 -15.26 32.76 -1.38
C ILE A 3 -13.98 32.76 -0.51
N SER A 4 -12.87 32.27 -1.07
CA SER A 4 -11.49 32.81 -1.01
C SER A 4 -10.98 33.56 0.22
N GLY A 5 -9.75 33.23 0.64
CA GLY A 5 -8.76 34.30 0.84
C GLY A 5 -7.72 34.13 1.95
N SER A 6 -6.46 34.12 1.50
CA SER A 6 -5.36 34.89 2.11
C SER A 6 -4.51 34.24 3.19
N HIS A 7 -3.52 33.47 2.71
CA HIS A 7 -2.15 33.56 3.19
C HIS A 7 -1.71 35.03 3.28
N ARG A 8 -1.46 35.56 4.49
CA ARG A 8 -0.61 36.74 4.82
C ARG A 8 -0.92 37.20 6.26
N PHE A 9 -0.50 36.48 7.30
CA PHE A 9 -0.60 37.05 8.68
C PHE A 9 0.36 36.44 9.71
N ILE A 10 1.59 36.08 9.34
CA ILE A 10 2.59 35.60 10.33
C ILE A 10 4.01 36.17 10.11
N TRP A 11 4.16 37.31 9.42
CA TRP A 11 5.49 37.91 9.11
C TRP A 11 5.74 39.30 9.73
N GLN A 12 4.99 39.70 10.77
CA GLN A 12 5.28 40.93 11.50
C GLN A 12 5.32 40.68 13.01
N GLY A 13 6.52 40.46 13.52
CA GLY A 13 6.78 40.32 14.95
C GLY A 13 8.27 40.22 15.33
N ILE A 14 9.19 40.64 14.45
CA ILE A 14 10.61 40.78 14.79
C ILE A 14 10.80 42.20 15.31
N GLN A 15 10.71 42.43 16.63
CA GLN A 15 11.33 43.58 17.31
C GLN A 15 11.22 43.44 18.83
N GLY A 16 12.33 43.11 19.49
CA GLY A 16 12.45 43.09 20.95
C GLY A 16 13.76 42.47 21.47
N ALA A 17 14.76 43.34 21.68
CA ALA A 17 15.94 43.27 22.57
C ALA A 17 16.55 41.92 23.06
N MET A 18 17.87 41.80 22.80
CA MET A 18 18.96 41.09 23.51
C MET A 18 18.90 41.13 25.06
N PRO A 19 19.75 40.40 25.85
CA PRO A 19 20.71 39.31 25.55
C PRO A 19 20.76 38.15 26.62
N THR A 20 21.60 37.13 26.36
CA THR A 20 22.32 36.22 27.31
C THR A 20 21.56 35.41 28.40
N LEU A 21 21.97 34.14 28.54
CA LEU A 21 21.58 33.12 29.55
C LEU A 21 20.29 32.38 29.13
N ILE A 22 20.22 31.05 28.97
CA ILE A 22 20.72 29.98 29.82
C ILE A 22 21.00 28.76 28.92
N LEU A 23 22.25 28.31 28.95
CA LEU A 23 22.68 26.99 28.49
C LEU A 23 22.43 25.99 29.63
N ALA A 24 21.99 24.77 29.30
CA ALA A 24 21.83 23.57 30.15
C ALA A 24 20.43 23.33 30.77
N ALA A 25 19.65 22.39 30.19
CA ALA A 25 18.70 21.53 30.93
C ALA A 25 17.96 20.43 30.12
N ALA A 26 18.19 20.21 28.81
CA ALA A 26 17.30 19.33 28.02
C ALA A 26 17.87 17.95 27.59
N LEU A 27 18.76 17.33 28.37
CA LEU A 27 19.44 16.08 27.97
C LEU A 27 18.79 14.74 28.44
N LEU A 28 17.55 14.72 28.93
CA LEU A 28 16.97 13.51 29.54
C LEU A 28 15.86 12.79 28.75
N LEU A 29 15.76 12.96 27.42
CA LEU A 29 14.71 12.30 26.64
C LEU A 29 15.24 11.52 25.44
N GLN A 30 16.02 10.46 25.69
CA GLN A 30 16.36 9.47 24.66
C GLN A 30 16.18 8.03 25.19
N ALA A 31 14.97 7.70 25.63
CA ALA A 31 14.54 6.31 25.73
C ALA A 31 13.84 5.94 24.41
N VAL A 32 14.61 5.74 23.34
CA VAL A 32 14.10 5.19 22.08
C VAL A 32 13.87 3.69 22.32
N SER A 33 12.61 3.31 22.46
CA SER A 33 12.19 1.91 22.47
C SER A 33 12.46 1.35 21.07
N ALA A 34 13.46 0.48 20.95
CA ALA A 34 13.66 -0.33 19.76
C ALA A 34 12.47 -1.29 19.63
N GLN A 35 11.45 -0.91 18.86
CA GLN A 35 10.41 -1.84 18.45
C GLN A 35 11.05 -2.87 17.51
N PRO A 36 10.86 -4.18 17.74
CA PRO A 36 11.33 -5.17 16.79
C PRO A 36 10.60 -4.94 15.46
N SER A 37 11.36 -4.54 14.44
CA SER A 37 10.91 -4.55 13.06
C SER A 37 10.54 -5.99 12.73
N ALA A 38 9.25 -6.26 12.53
CA ALA A 38 8.82 -7.55 12.00
C ALA A 38 9.44 -7.71 10.61
N GLU A 39 10.44 -8.59 10.50
CA GLU A 39 11.09 -8.91 9.23
C GLU A 39 10.00 -9.45 8.28
N ALA A 40 9.71 -8.73 7.20
CA ALA A 40 8.72 -9.17 6.23
C ALA A 40 9.16 -10.54 5.66
N PRO A 41 8.24 -11.51 5.46
CA PRO A 41 8.58 -12.81 4.89
C PRO A 41 9.39 -12.63 3.59
N VAL A 42 10.58 -13.21 3.54
CA VAL A 42 11.47 -13.10 2.37
C VAL A 42 10.92 -14.00 1.27
N ILE A 43 10.02 -13.45 0.45
CA ILE A 43 9.51 -14.12 -0.76
C ILE A 43 10.38 -13.76 -1.98
N SER A 44 10.46 -14.68 -2.95
CA SER A 44 11.13 -14.45 -4.23
C SER A 44 10.49 -13.27 -4.99
N GLN A 45 11.25 -12.66 -5.91
CA GLN A 45 10.70 -11.57 -6.76
C GLN A 45 9.51 -12.02 -7.60
N GLU A 46 9.55 -13.25 -8.11
CA GLU A 46 8.46 -13.85 -8.88
C GLU A 46 7.19 -14.00 -8.02
N ASN A 47 7.33 -14.59 -6.82
CA ASN A 47 6.23 -14.73 -5.88
C ASN A 47 5.66 -13.38 -5.43
N ARG A 48 6.52 -12.36 -5.31
CA ARG A 48 6.09 -10.99 -5.01
C ARG A 48 5.27 -10.40 -6.15
N ALA A 49 5.67 -10.61 -7.40
CA ALA A 49 4.90 -10.17 -8.56
C ALA A 49 3.54 -10.88 -8.63
N LEU A 50 3.51 -12.19 -8.37
CA LEU A 50 2.30 -12.99 -8.33
C LEU A 50 1.32 -12.50 -7.25
N LEU A 51 1.81 -12.30 -6.02
CA LEU A 51 1.05 -11.75 -4.90
C LEU A 51 0.50 -10.36 -5.23
N ARG A 52 1.34 -9.48 -5.78
CA ARG A 52 0.98 -8.11 -6.16
C ARG A 52 -0.13 -8.08 -7.19
N CYS A 53 -0.05 -8.92 -8.22
CA CYS A 53 -1.10 -8.98 -9.24
C CYS A 53 -2.40 -9.59 -8.71
N ALA A 54 -2.32 -10.63 -7.87
CA ALA A 54 -3.49 -11.19 -7.20
C ALA A 54 -4.21 -10.12 -6.34
N ALA A 55 -3.46 -9.36 -5.53
CA ALA A 55 -3.99 -8.28 -4.71
C ALA A 55 -4.61 -7.15 -5.56
N ALA A 56 -3.96 -6.76 -6.65
CA ALA A 56 -4.46 -5.73 -7.56
C ALA A 56 -5.80 -6.14 -8.21
N PHE A 57 -5.93 -7.40 -8.63
CA PHE A 57 -7.18 -7.93 -9.15
C PHE A 57 -8.29 -7.98 -8.12
N ALA A 58 -7.99 -8.34 -6.88
CA ALA A 58 -8.95 -8.30 -5.79
C ALA A 58 -9.48 -6.88 -5.57
N LEU A 59 -8.60 -5.88 -5.54
CA LEU A 59 -8.97 -4.46 -5.40
C LEU A 59 -9.84 -3.96 -6.56
N VAL A 60 -9.42 -4.22 -7.80
CA VAL A 60 -10.18 -3.81 -8.98
C VAL A 60 -11.52 -4.53 -9.05
N SER A 61 -11.58 -5.83 -8.81
CA SER A 61 -12.83 -6.58 -8.82
C SER A 61 -13.80 -6.08 -7.74
N ALA A 62 -13.28 -5.74 -6.56
CA ALA A 62 -14.11 -5.17 -5.49
C ALA A 62 -14.62 -3.77 -5.86
N GLY A 63 -13.79 -2.93 -6.49
CA GLY A 63 -14.21 -1.62 -7.01
C GLY A 63 -15.23 -1.74 -8.14
N GLN A 64 -15.08 -2.70 -9.05
CA GLN A 64 -16.04 -3.00 -10.11
C GLN A 64 -17.40 -3.40 -9.53
N ALA A 65 -17.40 -4.25 -8.48
CA ALA A 65 -18.63 -4.64 -7.79
C ALA A 65 -19.33 -3.46 -7.09
N ARG A 66 -18.59 -2.43 -6.68
CA ARG A 66 -19.12 -1.19 -6.11
C ARG A 66 -19.48 -0.11 -7.15
N GLY A 67 -19.20 -0.34 -8.43
CA GLY A 67 -19.44 0.64 -9.49
C GLY A 67 -18.46 1.82 -9.47
N GLU A 68 -17.24 1.63 -8.96
CA GLU A 68 -16.22 2.68 -8.94
C GLU A 68 -15.70 2.97 -10.36
N ALA A 69 -15.68 4.25 -10.74
CA ALA A 69 -15.23 4.68 -12.07
C ALA A 69 -13.77 4.28 -12.34
N ASP A 70 -12.91 4.38 -11.32
CA ASP A 70 -11.51 4.02 -11.43
C ASP A 70 -11.28 2.52 -11.63
N ALA A 71 -12.15 1.67 -11.11
CA ALA A 71 -12.09 0.22 -11.33
C ALA A 71 -12.69 -0.17 -12.68
N SER A 72 -13.68 0.60 -13.16
CA SER A 72 -14.39 0.39 -14.43
C SER A 72 -13.56 0.70 -15.67
N ARG A 73 -12.41 1.40 -15.52
CA ARG A 73 -11.47 1.61 -16.63
C ARG A 73 -10.74 0.33 -17.07
N TRP A 74 -10.70 -0.68 -16.19
CA TRP A 74 -10.05 -1.96 -16.44
C TRP A 74 -11.04 -2.97 -17.03
N PRO A 75 -10.57 -3.97 -17.78
CA PRO A 75 -11.41 -5.07 -18.22
C PRO A 75 -12.12 -5.72 -17.03
N THR A 76 -13.35 -6.22 -17.25
CA THR A 76 -14.08 -6.96 -16.22
C THR A 76 -13.30 -8.20 -15.81
N LEU A 77 -12.89 -8.27 -14.55
CA LEU A 77 -12.07 -9.38 -14.05
C LEU A 77 -12.92 -10.62 -13.77
N GLY A 78 -14.14 -10.43 -13.23
CA GLY A 78 -15.15 -11.46 -13.07
C GLY A 78 -14.62 -12.79 -12.51
N LEU A 79 -14.94 -13.88 -13.20
CA LEU A 79 -14.49 -15.23 -12.83
C LEU A 79 -12.96 -15.40 -12.97
N ARG A 80 -12.37 -14.86 -14.04
CA ARG A 80 -10.95 -15.05 -14.38
C ARG A 80 -10.02 -14.49 -13.31
N GLY A 81 -10.29 -13.28 -12.84
CA GLY A 81 -9.51 -12.66 -11.77
C GLY A 81 -9.63 -13.40 -10.43
N ARG A 82 -10.80 -13.97 -10.13
CA ARG A 82 -11.01 -14.79 -8.92
C ARG A 82 -10.24 -16.11 -9.01
N GLU A 83 -10.28 -16.78 -10.15
CA GLU A 83 -9.54 -18.02 -10.35
C GLU A 83 -8.03 -17.80 -10.27
N PHE A 84 -7.53 -16.73 -10.90
CA PHE A 84 -6.14 -16.32 -10.76
C PHE A 84 -5.76 -16.12 -9.30
N PHE A 85 -6.56 -15.37 -8.54
CA PHE A 85 -6.31 -15.12 -7.12
C PHE A 85 -6.20 -16.41 -6.31
N VAL A 86 -7.14 -17.34 -6.48
CA VAL A 86 -7.13 -18.62 -5.75
C VAL A 86 -5.91 -19.47 -6.12
N ARG A 87 -5.60 -19.57 -7.42
CA ARG A 87 -4.42 -20.33 -7.90
C ARG A 87 -3.11 -19.70 -7.43
N ALA A 88 -3.01 -18.37 -7.46
CA ALA A 88 -1.86 -17.62 -7.00
C ALA A 88 -1.61 -17.85 -5.49
N LEU A 89 -2.64 -17.75 -4.65
CA LEU A 89 -2.48 -17.99 -3.22
C LEU A 89 -2.10 -19.44 -2.91
N ALA A 90 -2.66 -20.42 -3.62
CA ALA A 90 -2.27 -21.82 -3.47
C ALA A 90 -0.78 -22.03 -3.82
N GLN A 91 -0.33 -21.49 -4.96
CA GLN A 91 1.08 -21.54 -5.35
C GLN A 91 2.00 -20.86 -4.33
N LEU A 92 1.55 -19.75 -3.75
CA LEU A 92 2.33 -19.05 -2.72
C LEU A 92 2.39 -19.83 -1.41
N MET A 93 1.33 -20.52 -1.00
CA MET A 93 1.37 -21.42 0.16
C MET A 93 2.41 -22.52 -0.06
N ASP A 94 2.42 -23.17 -1.23
CA ASP A 94 3.41 -24.21 -1.55
C ASP A 94 4.83 -23.66 -1.53
N ALA A 95 5.05 -22.47 -2.12
CA ALA A 95 6.38 -21.88 -2.25
C ALA A 95 6.94 -21.28 -0.95
N THR A 96 6.08 -20.83 -0.04
CA THR A 96 6.47 -20.14 1.20
C THR A 96 6.28 -20.97 2.45
N GLN A 97 5.57 -22.10 2.35
CA GLN A 97 5.14 -22.93 3.48
C GLN A 97 4.27 -22.18 4.49
N LEU A 98 3.70 -21.03 4.11
CA LEU A 98 2.69 -20.33 4.89
C LEU A 98 1.37 -21.09 4.84
N ASP A 99 0.67 -21.10 5.98
CA ASP A 99 -0.70 -21.59 6.03
C ASP A 99 -1.68 -20.56 5.45
N ARG A 100 -2.97 -20.90 5.51
CA ARG A 100 -4.05 -20.06 4.98
C ARG A 100 -4.05 -18.66 5.61
N ASP A 101 -3.85 -18.58 6.92
CA ASP A 101 -3.92 -17.33 7.66
C ASP A 101 -2.70 -16.47 7.36
N GLY A 102 -1.51 -17.07 7.27
CA GLY A 102 -0.28 -16.41 6.87
C GLY A 102 -0.36 -15.83 5.45
N ILE A 103 -0.86 -16.60 4.48
CA ILE A 103 -0.97 -16.09 3.11
C ILE A 103 -2.09 -15.05 2.95
N ALA A 104 -3.18 -15.17 3.70
CA ALA A 104 -4.23 -14.16 3.74
C ALA A 104 -3.70 -12.83 4.30
N ALA A 105 -2.98 -12.87 5.42
CA ALA A 105 -2.35 -11.68 6.00
C ALA A 105 -1.36 -11.01 5.04
N LEU A 106 -0.60 -11.82 4.29
CA LEU A 106 0.34 -11.32 3.28
C LEU A 106 -0.40 -10.64 2.11
N ALA A 107 -1.48 -11.24 1.60
CA ALA A 107 -2.31 -10.66 0.54
C ALA A 107 -3.01 -9.37 0.99
N GLU A 108 -3.53 -9.32 2.22
CA GLU A 108 -4.13 -8.12 2.80
C GLU A 108 -3.11 -7.00 3.00
N ALA A 109 -1.89 -7.33 3.42
CA ALA A 109 -0.81 -6.35 3.53
C ALA A 109 -0.46 -5.75 2.17
N GLU A 110 -0.32 -6.58 1.12
CA GLU A 110 -0.03 -6.10 -0.24
C GLU A 110 -1.20 -5.25 -0.79
N ALA A 111 -2.45 -5.67 -0.60
CA ALA A 111 -3.62 -4.91 -1.03
C ALA A 111 -3.71 -3.53 -0.34
N ARG A 112 -3.42 -3.47 0.97
CA ARG A 112 -3.33 -2.21 1.71
C ARG A 112 -2.22 -1.31 1.19
N ALA A 113 -1.03 -1.87 0.94
CA ALA A 113 0.10 -1.12 0.40
C ALA A 113 -0.21 -0.53 -0.98
N LEU A 114 -0.77 -1.33 -1.89
CA LEU A 114 -1.18 -0.88 -3.23
C LEU A 114 -2.22 0.24 -3.18
N SER A 115 -3.19 0.12 -2.27
CA SER A 115 -4.24 1.13 -2.08
C SER A 115 -3.67 2.43 -1.51
N ALA A 116 -2.84 2.33 -0.47
CA ALA A 116 -2.24 3.49 0.20
C ALA A 116 -1.32 4.28 -0.75
N ASN A 117 -0.58 3.59 -1.62
CA ASN A 117 0.35 4.22 -2.56
C ASN A 117 -0.31 4.66 -3.88
N GLY A 118 -1.57 4.27 -4.13
CA GLY A 118 -2.22 4.48 -5.42
C GLY A 118 -1.52 3.75 -6.58
N ASP A 119 -0.91 2.59 -6.31
CA ASP A 119 -0.06 1.88 -7.27
C ASP A 119 -0.85 0.94 -8.18
N VAL A 120 -2.11 0.64 -7.86
CA VAL A 120 -2.98 -0.27 -8.63
C VAL A 120 -2.94 0.05 -10.13
N GLY A 121 -3.12 1.32 -10.50
CA GLY A 121 -3.15 1.71 -11.91
C GLY A 121 -1.79 1.62 -12.61
N LYS A 122 -0.68 1.67 -11.87
CA LYS A 122 0.67 1.56 -12.41
C LYS A 122 1.02 0.11 -12.76
N ILE A 123 0.55 -0.83 -11.94
CA ILE A 123 0.90 -2.26 -12.08
C ILE A 123 -0.09 -3.04 -12.94
N MET A 124 -1.33 -2.57 -13.05
CA MET A 124 -2.41 -3.32 -13.70
C MET A 124 -2.11 -3.74 -15.14
N PRO A 125 -1.50 -2.89 -16.01
CA PRO A 125 -1.18 -3.31 -17.38
C PRO A 125 -0.31 -4.58 -17.42
N SER A 126 0.74 -4.64 -16.59
CA SER A 126 1.60 -5.81 -16.49
C SER A 126 0.89 -7.01 -15.87
N CYS A 127 0.03 -6.77 -14.87
CA CYS A 127 -0.75 -7.84 -14.27
C CYS A 127 -1.72 -8.48 -15.25
N LEU A 128 -2.37 -7.71 -16.13
CA LEU A 128 -3.27 -8.25 -17.15
C LEU A 128 -2.54 -9.19 -18.12
N LEU A 129 -1.28 -8.91 -18.47
CA LEU A 129 -0.44 -9.83 -19.26
C LEU A 129 -0.20 -11.15 -18.51
N MET A 130 0.04 -11.07 -17.19
CA MET A 130 0.21 -12.27 -16.36
C MET A 130 -1.08 -13.07 -16.22
N LEU A 131 -2.24 -12.40 -16.14
CA LEU A 131 -3.54 -13.05 -16.13
C LEU A 131 -3.76 -13.85 -17.42
N GLU A 132 -3.48 -13.24 -18.58
CA GLU A 132 -3.57 -13.92 -19.87
C GLU A 132 -2.62 -15.12 -19.98
N ALA A 133 -1.38 -14.98 -19.52
CA ALA A 133 -0.39 -16.05 -19.52
C ALA A 133 -0.74 -17.22 -18.57
N SER A 134 -1.57 -17.00 -17.55
CA SER A 134 -1.94 -18.03 -16.57
C SER A 134 -2.94 -19.08 -17.09
N GLY A 135 -3.56 -18.81 -18.24
CA GLY A 135 -4.52 -19.70 -18.89
C GLY A 135 -5.92 -19.74 -18.25
N VAL A 136 -6.25 -18.74 -17.40
CA VAL A 136 -7.63 -18.51 -16.90
C VAL A 136 -8.38 -17.46 -17.69
#